data_AF-A0A235EH97-F1
#
_entry.id   AF-A0A235EH97-F1
#
_cell.length_a   1.000
_cell.length_b   1.000
_cell.length_c   1.000
_cell.angle_alpha   90.00
_cell.angle_beta   90.00
_cell.angle_gamma   90.00
#
_symmetry.space_group_name_H-M   'P 1'
#
loop_
_entity.id
_entity.type
_entity.pdbx_description
1 polymer ?
#
loop_
_entity_poly.entity_id
_entity_poly.type
_entity_poly.pdbx_seq_one_letter_code
_entity_poly.pdbx_strand_id
1 'polypeptide(L)'
;MTPTCGVYTSCFADRCACDGSPFEYFKSYGAKYCTAFLELPGLSAKGAAWRNATLKCLQEKIVPLLPKDGQSKSCNCQQMQLSAFDSHVACYTQPSASICELDVSDWQKILAATDPVKTLQDQKSRKQLLVVARMCLVDPVAVQAKDVIQKVIDKLK
;
A
#
# COMPACT_ATOMS: atom_id res chain seq x y z
N MET A 1 -11.12 7.61 12.03
CA MET A 1 -11.69 8.06 10.75
C MET A 1 -11.25 7.11 9.65
N THR A 2 -12.16 6.68 8.78
CA THR A 2 -11.83 5.82 7.62
C THR A 2 -11.47 6.71 6.43
N PRO A 3 -10.31 6.53 5.77
CA PRO A 3 -9.94 7.29 4.57
C PRO A 3 -10.87 7.02 3.38
N THR A 4 -10.96 7.95 2.44
CA THR A 4 -11.69 7.77 1.17
C THR A 4 -10.73 7.50 0.03
N CYS A 5 -11.10 6.61 -0.89
CA CYS A 5 -10.32 6.31 -2.08
C CYS A 5 -10.55 7.30 -3.23
N GLY A 6 -11.60 8.15 -3.14
CA GLY A 6 -11.93 9.13 -4.18
C GLY A 6 -10.84 10.18 -4.41
N VAL A 7 -9.94 10.39 -3.44
CA VAL A 7 -8.81 11.32 -3.57
C VAL A 7 -7.86 10.94 -4.71
N TYR A 8 -7.72 9.64 -5.01
CA TYR A 8 -6.88 9.17 -6.10
C TYR A 8 -7.39 9.63 -7.47
N THR A 9 -8.71 9.67 -7.66
CA THR A 9 -9.32 10.02 -8.94
C THR A 9 -9.65 11.51 -9.07
N SER A 10 -10.04 12.17 -7.98
CA SER A 10 -10.58 13.56 -7.99
C SER A 10 -9.60 14.62 -7.46
N CYS A 11 -8.41 14.23 -7.03
CA CYS A 11 -7.40 15.16 -6.51
C CYS A 11 -6.01 14.84 -7.04
N PHE A 12 -5.55 13.59 -6.87
CA PHE A 12 -4.20 13.20 -7.26
C PHE A 12 -4.07 13.13 -8.79
N ALA A 13 -4.97 12.41 -9.46
CA ALA A 13 -4.98 12.35 -10.92
C ALA A 13 -5.24 13.71 -11.59
N ASP A 14 -6.05 14.57 -10.98
CA ASP A 14 -6.32 15.90 -11.53
C ASP A 14 -5.10 16.82 -11.41
N ARG A 15 -4.32 16.72 -10.33
CA ARG A 15 -3.11 17.53 -10.12
C ARG A 15 -1.86 16.95 -10.78
N CYS A 16 -1.87 15.67 -11.11
CA CYS A 16 -0.78 14.98 -11.78
C CYS A 16 -1.39 14.01 -12.80
N ALA A 17 -1.60 14.53 -14.01
CA ALA A 17 -2.34 13.83 -15.05
C ALA A 17 -1.41 12.85 -15.77
N CYS A 18 -1.51 11.57 -15.41
CA CYS A 18 -0.72 10.47 -15.98
C CYS A 18 -1.55 9.52 -16.87
N ASP A 19 -2.76 9.92 -17.27
CA ASP A 19 -3.62 9.12 -18.14
C ASP A 19 -2.89 8.76 -19.46
N GLY A 20 -2.92 7.48 -19.82
CA GLY A 20 -2.21 6.96 -21.00
C GLY A 20 -0.71 6.71 -20.81
N SER A 21 -0.12 7.10 -19.68
CA SER A 21 1.27 6.77 -19.33
C SER A 21 1.39 5.32 -18.84
N PRO A 22 2.47 4.59 -19.17
CA PRO A 22 2.75 3.29 -18.53
C PRO A 22 3.09 3.44 -17.03
N PHE A 23 3.29 4.67 -16.56
CA PHE A 23 3.57 4.99 -15.15
C PHE A 23 2.34 5.53 -14.41
N GLU A 24 1.15 5.48 -14.99
CA GLU A 24 -0.09 5.83 -14.27
C GLU A 24 -0.18 4.97 -13.00
N TYR A 25 -0.40 5.61 -11.85
CA TYR A 25 -0.41 4.95 -10.55
C TYR A 25 -1.73 5.18 -9.80
N PHE A 26 -2.29 6.38 -9.86
CA PHE A 26 -3.39 6.76 -8.98
C PHE A 26 -4.66 5.98 -9.29
N LYS A 27 -5.05 5.87 -10.56
CA LYS A 27 -6.30 5.21 -10.95
C LYS A 27 -6.13 3.69 -11.02
N SER A 28 -5.07 3.23 -11.69
CA SER A 28 -4.83 1.80 -11.98
C SER A 28 -4.33 1.01 -10.76
N TYR A 29 -3.61 1.64 -9.83
CA TYR A 29 -3.03 0.98 -8.66
C TYR A 29 -3.61 1.53 -7.34
N GLY A 30 -3.40 2.81 -7.07
CA GLY A 30 -3.75 3.47 -5.81
C GLY A 30 -5.24 3.34 -5.46
N ALA A 31 -6.12 3.79 -6.35
CA ALA A 31 -7.57 3.69 -6.19
C ALA A 31 -8.04 2.24 -6.10
N LYS A 32 -7.56 1.38 -7.01
CA LYS A 32 -7.89 -0.06 -7.04
C LYS A 32 -7.64 -0.73 -5.69
N TYR A 33 -6.41 -0.65 -5.17
CA TYR A 33 -6.07 -1.34 -3.93
C TYR A 33 -6.62 -0.64 -2.70
N CYS A 34 -6.74 0.70 -2.71
CA CYS A 34 -7.44 1.41 -1.65
C CYS A 34 -8.87 0.88 -1.48
N THR A 35 -9.62 0.76 -2.58
CA THR A 35 -10.99 0.22 -2.56
C THR A 35 -11.00 -1.23 -2.09
N ALA A 36 -10.12 -2.07 -2.62
CA ALA A 36 -10.00 -3.48 -2.19
C ALA A 36 -9.73 -3.62 -0.68
N PHE A 37 -8.92 -2.73 -0.10
CA PHE A 37 -8.68 -2.69 1.34
C PHE A 37 -9.92 -2.24 2.13
N LEU A 38 -10.64 -1.22 1.67
CA LEU A 38 -11.85 -0.75 2.35
C LEU A 38 -12.99 -1.77 2.31
N GLU A 39 -13.09 -2.52 1.21
CA GLU A 39 -14.08 -3.58 1.01
C GLU A 39 -13.70 -4.89 1.68
N LEU A 40 -12.47 -5.03 2.20
CA LEU A 40 -11.98 -6.25 2.83
C LEU A 40 -12.81 -6.59 4.08
N PRO A 41 -13.61 -7.68 4.05
CA PRO A 41 -14.48 -8.01 5.17
C PRO A 41 -13.70 -8.74 6.27
N GLY A 42 -14.16 -8.61 7.52
CA GLY A 42 -13.72 -9.47 8.62
C GLY A 42 -12.30 -9.23 9.14
N LEU A 43 -11.72 -8.06 8.92
CA LEU A 43 -10.54 -7.62 9.69
C LEU A 43 -10.90 -7.52 11.17
N SER A 44 -9.96 -7.85 12.05
CA SER A 44 -10.08 -7.55 13.48
C SER A 44 -10.16 -6.02 13.70
N ALA A 45 -10.49 -5.60 14.92
CA ALA A 45 -10.44 -4.17 15.28
C ALA A 45 -9.04 -3.59 15.06
N LYS A 46 -7.99 -4.36 15.37
CA LYS A 46 -6.59 -3.97 15.16
C LYS A 46 -6.25 -3.91 13.67
N GLY A 47 -6.68 -4.89 12.89
CA GLY A 47 -6.51 -4.92 11.43
C GLY A 47 -7.22 -3.75 10.73
N ALA A 48 -8.43 -3.40 11.16
CA ALA A 48 -9.16 -2.25 10.63
C ALA A 48 -8.50 -0.90 10.99
N ALA A 49 -7.95 -0.79 12.21
CA ALA A 49 -7.16 0.37 12.62
C ALA A 49 -5.88 0.50 11.80
N TRP A 50 -5.14 -0.61 11.61
CA TRP A 50 -3.98 -0.68 10.74
C TRP A 50 -4.32 -0.26 9.31
N ARG A 51 -5.35 -0.84 8.70
CA ARG A 51 -5.78 -0.50 7.33
C ARG A 51 -6.01 1.00 7.21
N ASN A 52 -6.79 1.58 8.11
CA ASN A 52 -7.14 3.00 8.05
C ASN A 52 -5.90 3.89 8.22
N ALA A 53 -4.97 3.51 9.09
CA ALA A 53 -3.74 4.26 9.32
C ALA A 53 -2.79 4.17 8.11
N THR A 54 -2.63 2.98 7.54
CA THR A 54 -1.84 2.73 6.33
C THR A 54 -2.39 3.51 5.13
N LEU A 55 -3.70 3.41 4.85
CA LEU A 55 -4.32 4.12 3.73
C LEU A 55 -4.17 5.65 3.88
N LYS A 56 -4.33 6.17 5.10
CA LYS A 56 -4.10 7.59 5.39
C LYS A 56 -2.65 7.98 5.13
N CYS A 57 -1.68 7.24 5.67
CA CYS A 57 -0.26 7.49 5.47
C CYS A 57 0.11 7.53 3.99
N LEU A 58 -0.35 6.56 3.19
CA LEU A 58 -0.09 6.50 1.75
C LEU A 58 -0.60 7.75 1.02
N GLN A 59 -1.81 8.21 1.35
CA GLN A 59 -2.39 9.42 0.78
C GLN A 59 -1.60 10.67 1.19
N GLU A 60 -1.24 10.80 2.47
CA GLU A 60 -0.48 11.94 2.99
C GLU A 60 0.94 12.02 2.38
N LYS A 61 1.57 10.88 2.07
CA LYS A 61 2.88 10.83 1.40
C LYS A 61 2.83 11.29 -0.05
N ILE A 62 1.67 11.23 -0.71
CA ILE A 62 1.49 11.71 -2.09
C ILE A 62 1.35 13.23 -2.14
N VAL A 63 0.63 13.83 -1.19
CA VAL A 63 0.33 15.28 -1.17
C VAL A 63 1.56 16.18 -1.45
N PRO A 64 2.71 16.02 -0.77
CA PRO A 64 3.87 16.89 -1.00
C PRO A 64 4.55 16.67 -2.37
N LEU A 65 4.24 15.59 -3.07
CA LEU A 65 4.80 15.24 -4.38
C LEU A 65 4.00 15.83 -5.54
N LEU A 66 2.76 16.28 -5.29
CA LEU A 66 1.92 16.85 -6.32
C LEU A 66 2.48 18.19 -6.81
N PRO A 67 2.36 18.50 -8.12
CA PRO A 67 2.72 19.81 -8.65
C PRO A 67 2.04 20.94 -7.87
N LYS A 68 2.85 21.89 -7.37
CA LYS A 68 2.38 23.01 -6.54
C LYS A 68 1.75 24.14 -7.34
N ASP A 69 2.09 24.23 -8.61
CA ASP A 69 1.57 25.22 -9.56
C ASP A 69 0.16 24.87 -10.06
N GLY A 70 -0.39 23.72 -9.68
CA GLY A 70 -1.68 23.22 -10.13
C GLY A 70 -1.70 22.84 -11.61
N GLN A 71 -0.55 22.81 -12.29
CA GLN A 71 -0.46 22.47 -13.71
C GLN A 71 -0.29 20.96 -13.86
N SER A 72 -1.40 20.26 -14.12
CA SER A 72 -1.43 18.80 -14.19
C SER A 72 -0.43 18.17 -15.18
N LYS A 73 -0.08 18.91 -16.24
CA LYS A 73 0.82 18.47 -17.32
C LYS A 73 2.31 18.54 -16.97
N SER A 74 2.70 19.21 -15.88
CA SER A 74 4.11 19.28 -15.45
C SER A 74 4.55 18.07 -14.62
N CYS A 75 3.64 17.13 -14.33
CA CYS A 75 3.94 16.00 -13.48
C CYS A 75 4.87 14.97 -14.15
N ASN A 76 5.93 14.60 -13.44
CA ASN A 76 6.75 13.45 -13.82
C ASN A 76 6.09 12.15 -13.31
N CYS A 77 5.34 11.48 -14.18
CA CYS A 77 4.60 10.26 -13.85
C CYS A 77 5.49 9.11 -13.36
N GLN A 78 6.68 8.95 -13.94
CA GLN A 78 7.62 7.91 -13.50
C GLN A 78 8.11 8.17 -12.08
N GLN A 79 8.55 9.39 -11.80
CA GLN A 79 9.00 9.77 -10.46
C GLN A 79 7.86 9.70 -9.44
N MET A 80 6.66 10.14 -9.82
CA MET A 80 5.47 10.05 -8.96
C MET A 80 5.17 8.60 -8.59
N GLN A 81 5.15 7.69 -9.56
CA GLN A 81 4.91 6.26 -9.30
C GLN A 81 5.98 5.67 -8.40
N LEU A 82 7.27 5.97 -8.65
CA LEU A 82 8.37 5.50 -7.80
C LEU A 82 8.21 5.98 -6.36
N SER A 83 8.02 7.28 -6.16
CA SER A 83 7.85 7.87 -4.83
C SER A 83 6.58 7.35 -4.12
N ALA A 84 5.51 7.07 -4.85
CA ALA A 84 4.33 6.44 -4.28
C ALA A 84 4.63 5.02 -3.77
N PHE A 85 5.32 4.18 -4.55
CA PHE A 85 5.73 2.84 -4.10
C PHE A 85 6.74 2.88 -2.94
N ASP A 86 7.68 3.82 -2.94
CA ASP A 86 8.68 3.96 -1.87
C ASP A 86 8.06 4.30 -0.51
N SER A 87 6.84 4.87 -0.50
CA SER A 87 6.11 5.13 0.74
C SER A 87 5.53 3.88 1.40
N HIS A 88 5.39 2.77 0.66
CA HIS A 88 4.62 1.60 1.12
C HIS A 88 5.24 0.96 2.36
N VAL A 89 6.53 0.63 2.33
CA VAL A 89 7.19 -0.02 3.47
C VAL A 89 6.99 0.80 4.74
N ALA A 90 7.28 2.11 4.68
CA ALA A 90 7.15 2.99 5.84
C ALA A 90 5.71 3.09 6.36
N CYS A 91 4.70 3.14 5.48
CA CYS A 91 3.30 3.21 5.88
C CYS A 91 2.76 1.87 6.40
N TYR A 92 3.24 0.73 5.89
CA TYR A 92 2.80 -0.60 6.34
C TYR A 92 3.39 -0.98 7.69
N THR A 93 4.58 -0.47 8.02
CA THR A 93 5.31 -0.77 9.27
C THR A 93 5.40 0.43 10.20
N GLN A 94 4.44 1.36 10.14
CA GLN A 94 4.48 2.57 10.96
C GLN A 94 4.38 2.24 12.46
N PRO A 95 5.08 2.96 13.36
CA PRO A 95 5.12 2.61 14.79
C PRO A 95 3.77 2.61 15.50
N SER A 96 2.81 3.43 15.04
CA SER A 96 1.48 3.52 15.65
C SER A 96 0.51 2.45 15.18
N ALA A 97 0.81 1.77 14.08
CA ALA A 97 -0.01 0.71 13.52
C ALA A 97 0.83 -0.10 12.50
N SER A 98 1.59 -1.07 12.99
CA SER A 98 2.44 -1.91 12.14
C SER A 98 1.72 -3.19 11.74
N ILE A 99 1.84 -3.59 10.47
CA ILE A 99 1.32 -4.86 9.96
C ILE A 99 1.96 -6.06 10.69
N CYS A 100 3.18 -5.89 11.21
CA CYS A 100 3.92 -6.93 11.91
C CYS A 100 3.21 -7.37 13.19
N GLU A 101 2.38 -6.51 13.78
CA GLU A 101 1.68 -6.81 15.02
C GLU A 101 0.26 -7.35 14.82
N LEU A 102 -0.13 -7.65 13.58
CA LEU A 102 -1.42 -8.23 13.25
C LEU A 102 -1.40 -9.75 13.38
N ASP A 103 -2.56 -10.28 13.74
CA ASP A 103 -2.75 -11.71 13.89
C ASP A 103 -2.80 -12.41 12.52
N VAL A 104 -2.61 -13.73 12.52
CA VAL A 104 -2.62 -14.56 11.30
C VAL A 104 -3.85 -14.33 10.42
N SER A 105 -5.02 -14.19 11.05
CA SER A 105 -6.29 -14.02 10.33
C SER A 105 -6.37 -12.70 9.56
N ASP A 106 -5.72 -11.65 10.05
CA ASP A 106 -5.66 -10.36 9.34
C ASP A 106 -4.63 -10.43 8.20
N TRP A 107 -3.46 -11.03 8.44
CA TRP A 107 -2.45 -11.26 7.41
C TRP A 107 -3.00 -12.00 6.20
N GLN A 108 -3.73 -13.10 6.41
CA GLN A 108 -4.33 -13.88 5.33
C GLN A 108 -5.31 -13.06 4.49
N LYS A 109 -6.14 -12.23 5.13
CA LYS A 109 -7.11 -11.36 4.46
C LYS A 109 -6.42 -10.25 3.67
N ILE A 110 -5.40 -9.62 4.26
CA ILE A 110 -4.61 -8.57 3.60
C ILE A 110 -3.94 -9.13 2.34
N LEU A 111 -3.31 -10.30 2.43
CA LEU A 111 -2.69 -10.97 1.28
C LEU A 111 -3.70 -11.29 0.18
N ALA A 112 -4.92 -11.69 0.54
CA ALA A 112 -6.00 -11.92 -0.43
C ALA A 112 -6.45 -10.63 -1.13
N ALA A 113 -6.56 -9.51 -0.40
CA ALA A 113 -6.91 -8.19 -0.96
C ALA A 113 -5.87 -7.67 -1.96
N THR A 114 -4.60 -8.02 -1.78
CA THR A 114 -3.51 -7.52 -2.66
C THR A 114 -3.43 -8.22 -4.01
N ASP A 115 -4.36 -9.12 -4.38
CA ASP A 115 -4.30 -9.93 -5.61
C ASP A 115 -2.91 -10.59 -5.75
N PRO A 116 -2.63 -11.65 -4.97
CA PRO A 116 -1.28 -12.19 -4.82
C PRO A 116 -0.68 -12.61 -6.16
N VAL A 117 -1.48 -12.99 -7.16
CA VAL A 117 -0.99 -13.33 -8.51
C VAL A 117 -0.45 -12.09 -9.21
N LYS A 118 -1.18 -10.97 -9.21
CA LYS A 118 -0.69 -9.72 -9.81
C LYS A 118 0.42 -9.09 -8.99
N THR A 119 0.35 -9.15 -7.67
CA THR A 119 1.43 -8.71 -6.79
C THR A 119 2.71 -9.51 -7.03
N LEU A 120 2.63 -10.81 -7.38
CA LEU A 120 3.78 -11.63 -7.76
C LEU A 120 4.31 -11.38 -9.18
N GLN A 121 3.55 -10.69 -10.02
CA GLN A 121 3.98 -10.30 -11.37
C GLN A 121 4.53 -8.87 -11.41
N ASP A 122 4.00 -7.98 -10.56
CA ASP A 122 4.48 -6.60 -10.45
C ASP A 122 5.75 -6.52 -9.57
N GLN A 123 6.91 -6.34 -10.20
CA GLN A 123 8.20 -6.34 -9.51
C GLN A 123 8.30 -5.30 -8.37
N LYS A 124 7.65 -4.14 -8.52
CA LYS A 124 7.66 -3.07 -7.52
C LYS A 124 6.91 -3.54 -6.26
N SER A 125 5.69 -4.05 -6.43
CA SER A 125 4.85 -4.58 -5.36
C SER A 125 5.51 -5.77 -4.66
N ARG A 126 6.12 -6.70 -5.42
CA ARG A 126 6.91 -7.81 -4.85
C ARG A 126 8.02 -7.31 -3.95
N LYS A 127 8.80 -6.33 -4.42
CA LYS A 127 9.94 -5.81 -3.68
C LYS A 127 9.49 -5.19 -2.37
N GLN A 128 8.44 -4.37 -2.39
CA GLN A 128 7.89 -3.75 -1.18
C GLN A 128 7.37 -4.81 -0.20
N LEU A 129 6.57 -5.78 -0.69
CA LEU A 129 6.02 -6.86 0.14
C LEU A 129 7.13 -7.72 0.77
N LEU A 130 8.20 -8.02 0.01
CA LEU A 130 9.34 -8.78 0.51
C LEU A 130 10.10 -8.03 1.61
N VAL A 131 10.27 -6.71 1.46
CA VAL A 131 10.90 -5.88 2.50
C VAL A 131 10.04 -5.86 3.76
N VAL A 132 8.73 -5.59 3.64
CA VAL A 132 7.80 -5.61 4.78
C VAL A 132 7.82 -6.97 5.48
N ALA A 133 7.71 -8.06 4.73
CA ALA A 133 7.71 -9.41 5.29
C ALA A 133 9.02 -9.72 6.04
N ARG A 134 10.18 -9.34 5.50
CA ARG A 134 11.48 -9.51 6.18
C ARG A 134 11.58 -8.68 7.44
N MET A 135 11.09 -7.44 7.42
CA MET A 135 11.04 -6.60 8.62
C MET A 135 10.19 -7.25 9.72
N CYS A 136 9.01 -7.76 9.37
CA CYS A 136 8.14 -8.43 10.33
C CYS A 136 8.71 -9.76 10.83
N LEU A 137 9.49 -10.50 10.03
CA LEU A 137 10.08 -11.76 10.47
C LEU A 137 11.05 -11.58 11.65
N VAL A 138 11.82 -10.49 11.63
CA VAL A 138 12.79 -10.14 12.68
C VAL A 138 12.19 -9.27 13.79
N ASP A 139 10.95 -8.83 13.63
CA ASP A 139 10.23 -8.04 14.63
C ASP A 139 9.89 -8.93 15.86
N PRO A 140 10.28 -8.52 17.08
CA PRO A 140 10.01 -9.30 18.29
C PRO A 140 8.52 -9.41 18.63
N VAL A 141 7.67 -8.51 18.11
CA VAL A 141 6.22 -8.47 18.36
C VAL A 141 5.44 -9.37 17.40
N ALA A 142 6.01 -9.73 16.24
CA ALA A 142 5.31 -10.47 15.18
C ALA A 142 5.09 -11.98 15.43
N VAL A 143 5.22 -12.43 16.68
CA VAL A 143 5.31 -13.86 17.07
C VAL A 143 4.19 -14.71 16.47
N GLN A 144 2.96 -14.20 16.39
CA GLN A 144 1.80 -14.98 15.96
C GLN A 144 1.78 -15.26 14.44
N ALA A 145 2.32 -14.35 13.62
CA ALA A 145 2.22 -14.44 12.16
C ALA A 145 3.48 -14.94 11.47
N LYS A 146 4.55 -15.28 12.21
CA LYS A 146 5.87 -15.65 11.65
C LYS A 146 5.80 -16.75 10.59
N ASP A 147 5.03 -17.80 10.82
CA ASP A 147 4.89 -18.91 9.85
C ASP A 147 4.22 -18.46 8.54
N VAL A 148 3.21 -17.58 8.63
CA VAL A 148 2.57 -17.01 7.43
C VAL A 148 3.52 -16.06 6.71
N ILE A 149 4.23 -15.22 7.45
CA ILE A 149 5.22 -14.29 6.91
C ILE A 149 6.33 -15.05 6.19
N GLN A 150 6.83 -16.15 6.77
CA GLN A 150 7.86 -16.99 6.16
C GLN A 150 7.37 -17.61 4.85
N LYS A 151 6.13 -18.14 4.81
CA LYS A 151 5.52 -18.65 3.58
C LYS A 151 5.39 -17.57 2.49
N VAL A 152 5.12 -16.32 2.87
CA VAL A 152 5.09 -15.19 1.93
C VAL A 152 6.48 -14.93 1.36
N ILE A 153 7.51 -14.87 2.22
CA ILE A 153 8.91 -14.69 1.80
C ILE A 153 9.33 -15.77 0.80
N ASP A 154 9.00 -17.03 1.08
CA ASP A 154 9.42 -18.15 0.22
C ASP A 154 8.70 -18.17 -1.13
N LYS A 155 7.50 -17.59 -1.23
CA LYS A 155 6.80 -17.37 -2.51
C LYS A 155 7.34 -16.17 -3.31
N LEU A 156 8.07 -15.27 -2.66
CA LEU A 156 8.57 -14.03 -3.27
C LEU A 156 10.01 -14.14 -3.78
N LYS A 157 10.78 -15.10 -3.25
CA LYS A 157 12.09 -15.52 -3.74
C LYS A 157 11.97 -16.15 -5.13
#